data_AF-A0A7V2TP27-F1
#
_entry.id   AF-A0A7V2TP27-F1
#
_cell.length_a   1.000
_cell.length_b   1.000
_cell.length_c   1.000
_cell.angle_alpha   90.00
_cell.angle_beta   90.00
_cell.angle_gamma   90.00
#
_symmetry.space_group_name_H-M   'P 1'
#
loop_
_entity.id
_entity.type
_entity.pdbx_description
1 polymer ?
#
loop_
_entity_poly.entity_id
_entity_poly.type
_entity_poly.pdbx_seq_one_letter_code
_entity_poly.pdbx_strand_id
1 'polypeptide(L)'
;MSKSQVISMVVVLVIAAAAGSLIFMGDRLIPPAVPPEVKPAADRLGTGSAAKNAVNQDFSDTALPGPINRADTGNSNASADKATTDSNAKTATAPTKPQEKPTNIVAADTKKNKPAPAPKPSAPAQKPAENKGAVKPAAVSPGGGILEEAGAAAKSGDYDKAFRLYEQAIRTDPKNPKAYQDLAVLQRQLGMLDEEVGTYQRWMQAMPDDPTSRYFMAEAYSRNGEFETAKEWLDQFVTMSNGDPRSFPMASSLYQRIGVPDAEQYMLETWARNDPKNPSAQIMLGDYYQRAGDFQNAERAFQQVVNLKPNDPSALSQLGNLYQQMGRHEEAIQQYERALQQKPDDSVLMSRMASAYRDMGDIESARAIYEQIIATKPGTPDAELAAHNLERLQAAP
;
A
#
# COMPACT_ATOMS: atom_id res chain seq x y z
N MET A 1 8.36 -58.16 11.41
CA MET A 1 7.15 -57.32 11.26
C MET A 1 6.40 -57.75 10.02
N SER A 2 5.07 -57.87 10.10
CA SER A 2 4.26 -58.16 8.92
C SER A 2 4.18 -56.93 7.99
N LYS A 3 3.89 -57.11 6.69
CA LYS A 3 3.72 -55.99 5.75
C LYS A 3 2.70 -54.96 6.25
N SER A 4 1.68 -55.40 6.98
CA SER A 4 0.69 -54.51 7.62
C SER A 4 1.31 -53.63 8.73
N GLN A 5 2.22 -54.19 9.54
CA GLN A 5 2.94 -53.43 10.57
C GLN A 5 3.90 -52.40 9.98
N VAL A 6 4.54 -52.70 8.84
CA VAL A 6 5.42 -51.74 8.15
C VAL A 6 4.61 -50.59 7.53
N ILE A 7 3.44 -50.87 6.96
CA ILE A 7 2.57 -49.85 6.37
C ILE A 7 1.99 -48.93 7.45
N SER A 8 1.52 -49.45 8.58
CA SER A 8 1.06 -48.61 9.69
C SER A 8 2.18 -47.74 10.26
N MET A 9 3.41 -48.25 10.35
CA MET A 9 4.54 -47.48 10.87
C MET A 9 4.96 -46.35 9.91
N VAL A 10 4.91 -46.58 8.60
CA VAL A 10 5.18 -45.56 7.57
C VAL A 10 4.10 -44.48 7.55
N VAL A 11 2.82 -44.84 7.70
CA VAL A 11 1.71 -43.87 7.75
C VAL A 11 1.81 -42.98 9.00
N VAL A 12 2.17 -43.53 10.15
CA VAL A 12 2.38 -42.76 11.39
C VAL A 12 3.58 -41.81 11.27
N LEU A 13 4.66 -42.24 10.58
CA LEU A 13 5.86 -41.41 10.38
C LEU A 13 5.61 -40.23 9.42
N VAL A 14 4.78 -40.42 8.40
CA VAL A 14 4.43 -39.37 7.42
C VAL A 14 3.51 -38.31 8.04
N ILE A 15 2.59 -38.71 8.94
CA ILE A 15 1.72 -37.75 9.65
C ILE A 15 2.54 -36.92 10.66
N ALA A 16 3.53 -37.51 11.33
CA ALA A 16 4.37 -36.80 12.29
C ALA A 16 5.33 -35.78 11.63
N ALA A 17 5.78 -36.03 10.40
CA ALA A 17 6.65 -35.11 9.66
C ALA A 17 5.92 -33.83 9.19
N ALA A 18 4.60 -33.89 8.97
CA ALA A 18 3.80 -32.73 8.58
C ALA A 18 3.52 -31.76 9.75
N ALA A 19 3.70 -32.20 11.00
CA ALA A 19 3.40 -31.41 12.21
C ALA A 19 4.64 -30.79 12.89
N GLY A 20 5.82 -30.82 12.25
CA GLY A 20 6.99 -30.05 12.70
C GLY A 20 7.49 -30.33 14.13
N SER A 21 7.21 -31.51 14.69
CA SER A 21 7.51 -31.81 16.10
C SER A 21 8.21 -33.15 16.26
N LEU A 22 9.53 -33.17 16.11
CA LEU A 22 10.40 -34.21 16.67
C LEU A 22 11.82 -33.65 16.88
N ILE A 23 12.24 -33.56 18.14
CA ILE A 23 13.66 -33.43 18.52
C ILE A 23 14.11 -34.82 18.97
N PHE A 24 15.09 -35.41 18.27
CA PHE A 24 15.69 -36.68 18.63
C PHE A 24 16.86 -36.46 19.59
N MET A 25 16.85 -37.14 20.74
CA MET A 25 18.01 -37.23 21.64
C MET A 25 18.12 -38.68 22.15
N GLY A 26 18.67 -39.56 21.30
CA GLY A 26 18.86 -40.99 21.58
C GLY A 26 17.60 -41.87 21.50
N ASP A 27 17.73 -43.13 21.98
CA ASP A 27 16.77 -44.24 21.81
C ASP A 27 15.51 -44.18 22.71
N ARG A 28 15.03 -43.00 23.11
CA ARG A 28 13.80 -42.88 23.91
C ARG A 28 12.82 -41.84 23.35
N LEU A 29 11.60 -42.30 23.09
CA LEU A 29 10.42 -41.48 22.82
C LEU A 29 9.92 -40.85 24.12
N ILE A 30 9.85 -39.52 24.17
CA ILE A 30 9.17 -38.77 25.24
C ILE A 30 7.85 -38.23 24.64
N PRO A 31 6.67 -38.55 25.19
CA PRO A 31 5.42 -37.97 24.72
C PRO A 31 5.38 -36.46 25.01
N PRO A 32 4.72 -35.65 24.16
CA PRO A 32 4.56 -34.22 24.43
C PRO A 32 3.82 -34.03 25.76
N ALA A 33 4.25 -33.03 26.54
CA ALA A 33 3.59 -32.66 27.78
C ALA A 33 2.13 -32.30 27.49
N VAL A 34 1.20 -32.99 28.16
CA VAL A 34 -0.23 -32.67 28.11
C VAL A 34 -0.39 -31.28 28.74
N PRO A 35 -0.89 -30.26 28.01
CA PRO A 35 -1.20 -28.98 28.63
C PRO A 35 -2.34 -29.17 29.65
N PRO A 36 -2.37 -28.38 30.75
CA PRO A 36 -3.41 -28.51 31.75
C PRO A 36 -4.78 -28.24 31.12
N GLU A 37 -5.74 -29.10 31.46
CA GLU A 37 -7.13 -29.00 31.01
C GLU A 37 -7.76 -27.71 31.57
N VAL A 38 -7.86 -26.67 30.74
CA VAL A 38 -8.57 -25.43 31.09
C VAL A 38 -10.02 -25.60 30.64
N LYS A 39 -10.93 -25.72 31.62
CA LYS A 39 -12.38 -25.80 31.35
C LYS A 39 -12.89 -24.49 30.74
N PRO A 40 -13.82 -24.54 29.76
CA PRO A 40 -14.39 -23.35 29.16
C PRO A 40 -15.13 -22.48 30.20
N ALA A 41 -15.03 -21.15 30.04
CA ALA A 41 -15.54 -20.15 30.99
C ALA A 41 -17.08 -20.07 31.10
N ALA A 42 -17.83 -20.90 30.36
CA ALA A 42 -19.29 -20.90 30.35
C ALA A 42 -19.91 -21.40 31.67
N ASP A 43 -19.17 -22.12 32.52
CA ASP A 43 -19.69 -22.73 33.76
C ASP A 43 -19.50 -21.89 35.04
N ARG A 44 -19.01 -20.64 34.96
CA ARG A 44 -18.65 -19.83 36.16
C ARG A 44 -19.57 -18.64 36.46
N LEU A 45 -20.75 -18.53 35.84
CA LEU A 45 -21.75 -17.53 36.23
C LEU A 45 -23.01 -18.20 36.79
N GLY A 46 -22.95 -18.52 38.08
CA GLY A 46 -24.10 -18.98 38.87
C GLY A 46 -24.91 -17.81 39.44
N THR A 47 -26.18 -17.76 39.03
CA THR A 47 -27.39 -17.34 39.77
C THR A 47 -27.55 -15.88 40.21
N GLY A 48 -28.44 -15.18 39.50
CA GLY A 48 -29.12 -13.96 39.94
C GLY A 48 -30.40 -13.74 39.12
N SER A 49 -31.46 -14.45 39.47
CA SER A 49 -32.80 -14.34 38.86
C SER A 49 -33.50 -13.05 39.25
N ALA A 50 -33.93 -12.25 38.28
CA ALA A 50 -35.32 -11.79 38.11
C ALA A 50 -35.46 -10.67 37.06
N ALA A 51 -36.01 -11.00 35.89
CA ALA A 51 -37.09 -10.22 35.25
C ALA A 51 -37.62 -11.03 34.05
N LYS A 52 -38.78 -11.65 34.23
CA LYS A 52 -39.60 -12.24 33.16
C LYS A 52 -40.52 -11.17 32.57
N ASN A 53 -40.88 -11.40 31.30
CA ASN A 53 -41.92 -10.77 30.46
C ASN A 53 -41.51 -9.43 29.83
N ALA A 54 -41.72 -9.16 28.54
CA ALA A 54 -42.21 -9.88 27.35
C ALA A 54 -41.71 -9.03 26.16
N VAL A 55 -41.43 -9.54 24.96
CA VAL A 55 -42.39 -9.95 23.92
C VAL A 55 -41.58 -10.58 22.78
N ASN A 56 -42.05 -11.73 22.30
CA ASN A 56 -41.62 -12.39 21.07
C ASN A 56 -41.77 -11.48 19.85
N GLN A 57 -40.83 -11.53 18.90
CA GLN A 57 -41.16 -11.84 17.50
C GLN A 57 -40.00 -12.58 16.83
N ASP A 58 -40.42 -13.56 16.01
CA ASP A 58 -39.65 -14.47 15.16
C ASP A 58 -38.54 -13.80 14.36
N PHE A 59 -37.45 -14.53 14.10
CA PHE A 59 -36.98 -14.84 12.75
C PHE A 59 -36.05 -16.06 12.80
N SER A 60 -36.52 -17.15 12.23
CA SER A 60 -35.75 -18.32 11.85
C SER A 60 -34.85 -18.01 10.64
N ASP A 61 -33.76 -18.78 10.54
CA ASP A 61 -32.97 -19.06 9.34
C ASP A 61 -32.32 -17.88 8.61
N THR A 62 -30.99 -17.79 8.71
CA THR A 62 -30.16 -17.54 7.51
C THR A 62 -28.75 -18.06 7.71
N ALA A 63 -28.41 -19.01 6.85
CA ALA A 63 -27.12 -19.62 6.67
C ALA A 63 -26.08 -18.61 6.15
N LEU A 64 -24.83 -18.90 6.50
CA LEU A 64 -23.60 -18.36 5.91
C LEU A 64 -23.67 -18.37 4.37
N PRO A 65 -23.21 -17.33 3.65
CA PRO A 65 -22.91 -17.47 2.23
C PRO A 65 -21.44 -17.86 2.03
N GLY A 66 -21.24 -19.11 1.57
CA GLY A 66 -20.07 -19.57 0.82
C GLY A 66 -20.27 -19.44 -0.72
N PRO A 67 -19.32 -19.88 -1.55
CA PRO A 67 -18.81 -19.09 -2.67
C PRO A 67 -19.54 -19.25 -4.02
N ILE A 68 -19.30 -18.26 -4.88
CA ILE A 68 -19.90 -18.07 -6.22
C ILE A 68 -19.29 -19.06 -7.21
N ASN A 69 -20.14 -19.85 -7.86
CA ASN A 69 -19.77 -20.76 -8.95
C ASN A 69 -19.72 -20.07 -10.32
N ARG A 70 -18.86 -20.63 -11.17
CA ARG A 70 -18.51 -20.27 -12.55
C ARG A 70 -19.42 -20.98 -13.58
N ALA A 71 -19.40 -20.45 -14.81
CA ALA A 71 -19.89 -20.99 -16.10
C ALA A 71 -21.41 -20.80 -16.37
N ASP A 72 -21.92 -20.53 -17.57
CA ASP A 72 -21.34 -20.53 -18.92
C ASP A 72 -22.29 -19.84 -19.94
N THR A 73 -21.73 -19.44 -21.08
CA THR A 73 -22.36 -19.24 -22.42
C THR A 73 -23.48 -18.20 -22.66
N GLY A 74 -23.33 -17.41 -23.73
CA GLY A 74 -24.44 -16.63 -24.30
C GLY A 74 -24.04 -15.54 -25.30
N ASN A 75 -23.56 -15.96 -26.48
CA ASN A 75 -23.35 -15.12 -27.66
C ASN A 75 -24.69 -14.67 -28.28
N SER A 76 -24.84 -13.38 -28.63
CA SER A 76 -25.63 -12.98 -29.80
C SER A 76 -25.34 -11.53 -30.23
N ASN A 77 -24.87 -11.41 -31.47
CA ASN A 77 -24.80 -10.22 -32.32
C ASN A 77 -26.14 -9.49 -32.47
N ALA A 78 -26.10 -8.17 -32.67
CA ALA A 78 -26.88 -7.50 -33.71
C ALA A 78 -26.33 -6.10 -34.01
N SER A 79 -25.79 -5.95 -35.21
CA SER A 79 -25.44 -4.70 -35.90
C SER A 79 -26.70 -3.96 -36.36
N ALA A 80 -26.67 -2.62 -36.41
CA ALA A 80 -27.38 -1.85 -37.44
C ALA A 80 -26.74 -0.47 -37.62
N ASP A 81 -26.36 -0.24 -38.88
CA ASP A 81 -25.75 0.92 -39.49
C ASP A 81 -26.73 2.08 -39.80
N LYS A 82 -26.12 3.23 -40.16
CA LYS A 82 -26.59 4.27 -41.12
C LYS A 82 -27.65 5.29 -40.62
N ALA A 83 -27.62 6.58 -40.98
CA ALA A 83 -26.76 7.38 -41.86
C ALA A 83 -27.02 8.90 -41.69
N THR A 84 -25.96 9.70 -41.89
CA THR A 84 -25.85 10.92 -42.74
C THR A 84 -26.59 12.26 -42.47
N THR A 85 -25.74 13.33 -42.50
CA THR A 85 -25.87 14.67 -43.18
C THR A 85 -26.92 15.66 -42.64
N ASP A 86 -26.70 16.97 -42.51
CA ASP A 86 -25.87 17.97 -43.21
C ASP A 86 -25.55 19.16 -42.26
N SER A 87 -24.34 19.72 -42.25
CA SER A 87 -23.86 20.87 -43.06
C SER A 87 -24.64 22.18 -42.90
N ASN A 88 -24.07 23.19 -42.23
CA ASN A 88 -23.77 24.47 -42.91
C ASN A 88 -22.88 25.44 -42.11
N ALA A 89 -21.98 26.06 -42.86
CA ALA A 89 -21.00 27.07 -42.46
C ALA A 89 -21.48 28.51 -42.72
N LYS A 90 -20.77 29.48 -42.12
CA LYS A 90 -20.43 30.85 -42.64
C LYS A 90 -19.65 31.60 -41.54
N THR A 91 -18.34 31.89 -41.66
CA THR A 91 -17.65 33.05 -42.32
C THR A 91 -18.27 34.41 -41.94
N ALA A 92 -17.59 35.51 -41.62
CA ALA A 92 -16.20 35.99 -41.57
C ALA A 92 -16.24 37.21 -40.58
N THR A 93 -15.18 37.84 -40.06
CA THR A 93 -14.23 38.78 -40.68
C THR A 93 -13.41 39.44 -39.55
N ALA A 94 -12.13 39.76 -39.78
CA ALA A 94 -11.33 40.72 -38.99
C ALA A 94 -11.75 42.19 -39.32
N PRO A 95 -11.38 43.20 -38.50
CA PRO A 95 -10.11 43.92 -38.77
C PRO A 95 -9.40 44.61 -37.57
N THR A 96 -8.07 44.79 -37.74
CA THR A 96 -7.11 45.85 -37.32
C THR A 96 -7.27 46.76 -36.06
N LYS A 97 -6.12 46.92 -35.37
CA LYS A 97 -5.64 47.92 -34.34
C LYS A 97 -5.80 49.42 -34.75
N PRO A 98 -5.66 50.46 -33.88
CA PRO A 98 -4.42 50.79 -33.13
C PRO A 98 -4.49 51.60 -31.78
N GLN A 99 -3.33 51.66 -31.06
CA GLN A 99 -2.83 52.66 -30.08
C GLN A 99 -3.63 52.89 -28.76
N GLU A 100 -3.01 53.06 -27.56
CA GLU A 100 -2.17 54.18 -27.11
C GLU A 100 -1.22 53.82 -25.93
N LYS A 101 -0.13 54.60 -25.80
CA LYS A 101 0.75 54.75 -24.61
C LYS A 101 0.16 55.80 -23.65
N PRO A 102 0.65 55.88 -22.39
CA PRO A 102 1.70 56.86 -22.05
C PRO A 102 2.81 56.21 -21.17
N THR A 103 4.12 56.24 -21.48
CA THR A 103 5.13 57.33 -21.23
C THR A 103 4.81 58.15 -19.98
N ASN A 104 5.65 58.39 -18.98
CA ASN A 104 7.10 58.56 -18.86
C ASN A 104 7.31 58.88 -17.33
N ILE A 105 8.44 58.67 -16.64
CA ILE A 105 9.58 59.62 -16.51
C ILE A 105 10.53 59.12 -15.38
N VAL A 106 11.80 58.88 -15.75
CA VAL A 106 13.10 59.31 -15.15
C VAL A 106 13.49 58.77 -13.75
N ALA A 107 14.51 57.90 -13.61
CA ALA A 107 15.99 58.12 -13.59
C ALA A 107 16.47 58.98 -12.40
N ALA A 108 17.64 58.84 -11.77
CA ALA A 108 18.82 57.97 -11.83
C ALA A 108 19.63 58.20 -10.52
N ASP A 109 20.61 57.31 -10.25
CA ASP A 109 21.89 57.58 -9.54
C ASP A 109 21.87 57.95 -8.04
N THR A 110 22.74 57.51 -7.13
CA THR A 110 24.11 56.97 -7.21
C THR A 110 24.56 56.37 -5.85
N LYS A 111 25.40 55.33 -5.90
CA LYS A 111 26.59 55.01 -5.05
C LYS A 111 26.53 55.11 -3.49
N LYS A 112 26.83 54.01 -2.77
CA LYS A 112 28.19 53.63 -2.23
C LYS A 112 28.12 52.55 -1.11
N ASN A 113 29.11 51.65 -1.16
CA ASN A 113 29.58 50.66 -0.16
C ASN A 113 29.55 51.11 1.32
N LYS A 114 29.28 50.18 2.27
CA LYS A 114 30.22 49.30 3.02
C LYS A 114 29.52 48.74 4.31
N PRO A 115 30.16 47.97 5.23
CA PRO A 115 29.74 46.62 5.63
C PRO A 115 29.26 46.49 7.10
N ALA A 116 28.95 45.25 7.50
CA ALA A 116 28.47 44.83 8.82
C ALA A 116 29.40 45.17 10.01
N PRO A 117 28.85 45.29 11.24
CA PRO A 117 29.60 45.17 12.48
C PRO A 117 29.26 43.90 13.28
N ALA A 118 30.25 43.40 14.03
CA ALA A 118 30.14 42.43 15.13
C ALA A 118 30.69 43.09 16.43
N PRO A 119 30.87 42.40 17.57
CA PRO A 119 29.87 41.91 18.54
C PRO A 119 30.15 42.39 20.00
N LYS A 120 29.39 41.84 20.99
CA LYS A 120 29.61 41.73 22.48
C LYS A 120 28.82 42.71 23.40
N PRO A 121 28.56 42.43 24.70
CA PRO A 121 29.21 41.43 25.58
C PRO A 121 28.32 40.55 26.50
N SER A 122 28.98 39.52 27.03
CA SER A 122 28.62 38.56 28.08
C SER A 122 28.69 39.11 29.51
N ALA A 123 27.87 38.55 30.42
CA ALA A 123 28.04 38.59 31.89
C ALA A 123 27.28 37.38 32.53
N PRO A 124 27.50 37.03 33.82
CA PRO A 124 28.64 36.26 34.33
C PRO A 124 28.21 34.93 35.00
N ALA A 125 29.20 34.10 35.36
CA ALA A 125 29.05 32.75 35.94
C ALA A 125 28.74 32.72 37.44
N GLN A 126 28.00 31.70 37.90
CA GLN A 126 28.10 31.08 39.25
C GLN A 126 27.53 29.63 39.26
N LYS A 127 28.22 28.72 40.00
CA LYS A 127 28.00 27.26 40.19
C LYS A 127 26.87 26.95 41.24
N PRO A 128 26.65 25.68 41.69
CA PRO A 128 26.17 24.48 41.00
C PRO A 128 24.93 23.82 41.69
N ALA A 129 24.20 23.03 40.89
CA ALA A 129 23.24 21.95 41.20
C ALA A 129 22.60 21.79 42.60
N GLU A 130 21.26 21.82 42.62
CA GLU A 130 20.44 20.91 43.43
C GLU A 130 19.21 20.44 42.62
N ASN A 131 19.11 19.13 42.47
CA ASN A 131 18.09 18.40 41.70
C ASN A 131 16.78 18.33 42.50
N LYS A 132 15.77 19.12 42.13
CA LYS A 132 14.37 18.95 42.55
C LYS A 132 13.45 19.23 41.37
N GLY A 133 13.01 18.17 40.72
CA GLY A 133 12.01 18.24 39.67
C GLY A 133 11.65 16.84 39.23
N ALA A 134 10.89 16.14 40.08
CA ALA A 134 10.27 14.87 39.74
C ALA A 134 9.57 15.02 38.38
N VAL A 135 10.04 14.28 37.38
CA VAL A 135 9.31 14.08 36.14
C VAL A 135 8.00 13.41 36.52
N LYS A 136 6.91 14.15 36.39
CA LYS A 136 5.56 13.62 36.52
C LYS A 136 5.45 12.48 35.48
N PRO A 137 5.11 11.23 35.87
CA PRO A 137 4.95 10.18 34.88
C PRO A 137 3.87 10.62 33.90
N ALA A 138 4.16 10.46 32.59
CA ALA A 138 3.17 10.65 31.55
C ALA A 138 1.92 9.86 31.93
N ALA A 139 0.75 10.48 31.86
CA ALA A 139 -0.51 9.85 32.18
C ALA A 139 -0.67 8.60 31.29
N VAL A 140 -0.50 7.43 31.89
CA VAL A 140 -0.76 6.15 31.23
C VAL A 140 -2.25 6.17 30.87
N SER A 141 -2.57 6.06 29.57
CA SER A 141 -3.97 5.88 29.16
C SER A 141 -4.58 4.75 29.99
N PRO A 142 -5.82 4.86 30.49
CA PRO A 142 -6.40 3.89 31.43
C PRO A 142 -6.32 2.43 30.98
N GLY A 143 -6.33 2.17 29.67
CA GLY A 143 -6.16 0.82 29.09
C GLY A 143 -4.71 0.34 28.97
N GLY A 144 -3.70 1.22 28.94
CA GLY A 144 -2.29 0.87 28.75
C GLY A 144 -1.73 0.04 29.91
N GLY A 145 -2.05 0.43 31.15
CA GLY A 145 -1.64 -0.33 32.34
C GLY A 145 -2.32 -1.71 32.43
N ILE A 146 -3.58 -1.81 31.99
CA ILE A 146 -4.34 -3.07 31.99
C ILE A 146 -3.74 -4.06 30.98
N LEU A 147 -3.33 -3.60 29.79
CA LEU A 147 -2.70 -4.45 28.78
C LEU A 147 -1.33 -4.98 29.20
N GLU A 148 -0.51 -4.15 29.84
CA GLU A 148 0.77 -4.58 30.38
C GLU A 148 0.60 -5.64 31.47
N GLU A 149 -0.36 -5.44 32.38
CA GLU A 149 -0.67 -6.42 33.42
C GLU A 149 -1.24 -7.73 32.83
N ALA A 150 -2.10 -7.63 31.81
CA ALA A 150 -2.63 -8.79 31.09
C ALA A 150 -1.50 -9.60 30.45
N GLY A 151 -0.56 -8.93 29.77
CA GLY A 151 0.61 -9.57 29.18
C GLY A 151 1.57 -10.17 30.20
N ALA A 152 1.72 -9.54 31.37
CA ALA A 152 2.51 -10.10 32.47
C ALA A 152 1.87 -11.37 33.03
N ALA A 153 0.55 -11.35 33.26
CA ALA A 153 -0.20 -12.52 33.73
C ALA A 153 -0.13 -13.68 32.71
N ALA A 154 -0.24 -13.38 31.41
CA ALA A 154 -0.10 -14.38 30.35
C ALA A 154 1.29 -15.04 30.38
N LYS A 155 2.36 -14.24 30.53
CA LYS A 155 3.74 -14.74 30.62
C LYS A 155 4.00 -15.55 31.88
N SER A 156 3.33 -15.25 32.99
CA SER A 156 3.44 -16.02 34.23
C SER A 156 2.55 -17.27 34.28
N GLY A 157 1.77 -17.55 33.22
CA GLY A 157 0.85 -18.69 33.16
C GLY A 157 -0.46 -18.49 33.92
N ASP A 158 -0.74 -17.28 34.42
CA ASP A 158 -2.03 -16.96 35.05
C ASP A 158 -3.05 -16.58 33.96
N TYR A 159 -3.48 -17.58 33.20
CA TYR A 159 -4.34 -17.39 32.03
C TYR A 159 -5.73 -16.86 32.42
N ASP A 160 -6.29 -17.31 33.54
CA ASP A 160 -7.59 -16.81 34.06
C ASP A 160 -7.54 -15.31 34.34
N LYS A 161 -6.42 -14.81 34.90
CA LYS A 161 -6.22 -13.38 35.08
C LYS A 161 -5.96 -12.67 33.74
N ALA A 162 -5.12 -13.23 32.88
CA ALA A 162 -4.78 -12.65 31.58
C ALA A 162 -6.04 -12.43 30.72
N PHE A 163 -6.89 -13.44 30.56
CA PHE A 163 -8.14 -13.34 29.79
C PHE A 163 -9.08 -12.26 30.34
N ARG A 164 -9.27 -12.21 31.67
CA ARG A 164 -10.11 -11.18 32.29
C ARG A 164 -9.57 -9.77 32.03
N LEU A 165 -8.25 -9.58 32.12
CA LEU A 165 -7.63 -8.27 31.90
C LEU A 165 -7.66 -7.86 30.42
N TYR A 166 -7.43 -8.78 29.47
CA TYR A 166 -7.60 -8.49 28.04
C TYR A 166 -9.04 -8.11 27.70
N GLU A 167 -10.03 -8.86 28.20
CA GLU A 167 -11.45 -8.54 28.00
C GLU A 167 -11.84 -7.22 28.69
N GLN A 168 -11.21 -6.87 29.81
CA GLN A 168 -11.39 -5.57 30.43
C GLN A 168 -10.76 -4.44 29.60
N ALA A 169 -9.57 -4.66 29.03
CA ALA A 169 -8.91 -3.71 28.16
C ALA A 169 -9.75 -3.42 26.91
N ILE A 170 -10.29 -4.47 26.26
CA ILE A 170 -11.19 -4.36 25.10
C ILE A 170 -12.47 -3.58 25.48
N ARG A 171 -13.08 -3.87 26.63
CA ARG A 171 -14.29 -3.14 27.08
C ARG A 171 -14.01 -1.67 27.40
N THR A 172 -12.82 -1.37 27.91
CA THR A 172 -12.42 -0.01 28.31
C THR A 172 -12.06 0.84 27.10
N ASP A 173 -11.37 0.24 26.11
CA ASP A 173 -11.01 0.90 24.86
C ASP A 173 -11.22 -0.06 23.67
N PRO A 174 -12.45 -0.12 23.14
CA PRO A 174 -12.79 -1.03 22.03
C PRO A 174 -12.07 -0.71 20.73
N LYS A 175 -11.45 0.48 20.59
CA LYS A 175 -10.72 0.93 19.41
C LYS A 175 -9.21 0.75 19.54
N ASN A 176 -8.77 -0.06 20.49
CA ASN A 176 -7.37 -0.41 20.65
C ASN A 176 -7.04 -1.76 19.98
N PRO A 177 -6.44 -1.77 18.77
CA PRO A 177 -6.13 -3.01 18.04
C PRO A 177 -5.19 -3.94 18.81
N LYS A 178 -4.29 -3.37 19.64
CA LYS A 178 -3.34 -4.15 20.42
C LYS A 178 -4.02 -5.09 21.42
N ALA A 179 -5.15 -4.69 21.99
CA ALA A 179 -5.88 -5.51 22.96
C ALA A 179 -6.42 -6.80 22.31
N TYR A 180 -6.99 -6.69 21.12
CA TYR A 180 -7.47 -7.83 20.34
C TYR A 180 -6.30 -8.70 19.86
N GLN A 181 -5.23 -8.08 19.36
CA GLN A 181 -4.06 -8.81 18.88
C GLN A 181 -3.41 -9.62 20.00
N ASP A 182 -3.17 -9.04 21.17
CA ASP A 182 -2.53 -9.73 22.29
C ASP A 182 -3.41 -10.87 22.83
N LEU A 183 -4.74 -10.66 22.90
CA LEU A 183 -5.69 -11.71 23.27
C LEU A 183 -5.68 -12.87 22.27
N ALA A 184 -5.74 -12.56 20.98
CA ALA A 184 -5.70 -13.56 19.91
C ALA A 184 -4.38 -14.35 19.91
N VAL A 185 -3.25 -13.68 20.18
CA VAL A 185 -1.94 -14.34 20.33
C VAL A 185 -1.95 -15.32 21.51
N LEU A 186 -2.55 -14.96 22.64
CA LEU A 186 -2.69 -15.87 23.79
C LEU A 186 -3.58 -17.07 23.45
N GLN A 187 -4.74 -16.83 22.83
CA GLN A 187 -5.66 -17.88 22.39
C GLN A 187 -4.96 -18.88 21.46
N ARG A 188 -4.24 -18.36 20.45
CA ARG A 188 -3.42 -19.16 19.53
C ARG A 188 -2.37 -20.00 20.25
N GLN A 189 -1.64 -19.42 21.22
CA GLN A 189 -0.62 -20.14 22.00
C GLN A 189 -1.22 -21.31 22.80
N LEU A 190 -2.49 -21.19 23.20
CA LEU A 190 -3.22 -22.21 23.95
C LEU A 190 -4.01 -23.18 23.04
N GLY A 191 -3.92 -23.03 21.71
CA GLY A 191 -4.65 -23.86 20.74
C GLY A 191 -6.15 -23.54 20.62
N MET A 192 -6.59 -22.39 21.16
CA MET A 192 -7.97 -21.90 21.10
C MET A 192 -8.23 -21.19 19.76
N LEU A 193 -8.21 -21.96 18.66
CA LEU A 193 -8.22 -21.42 17.30
C LEU A 193 -9.56 -20.78 16.91
N ASP A 194 -10.68 -21.34 17.38
CA ASP A 194 -12.01 -20.79 17.12
C ASP A 194 -12.22 -19.45 17.84
N GLU A 195 -11.74 -19.35 19.09
CA GLU A 195 -11.80 -18.12 19.87
C GLU A 195 -10.85 -17.05 19.33
N GLU A 196 -9.69 -17.43 18.77
CA GLU A 196 -8.81 -16.52 18.02
C GLU A 196 -9.57 -15.83 16.88
N VAL A 197 -10.21 -16.63 16.02
CA VAL A 197 -11.02 -16.12 14.91
C VAL A 197 -12.16 -15.23 15.42
N GLY A 198 -12.84 -15.64 16.48
CA GLY A 198 -13.90 -14.84 17.13
C GLY A 198 -13.39 -13.49 17.66
N THR A 199 -12.16 -13.42 18.18
CA THR A 199 -11.53 -12.17 18.62
C THR A 199 -11.26 -11.23 17.45
N TYR A 200 -10.79 -11.74 16.31
CA TYR A 200 -10.61 -10.93 15.10
C TYR A 200 -11.93 -10.45 14.49
N GLN A 201 -13.00 -11.24 14.56
CA GLN A 201 -14.33 -10.81 14.17
C GLN A 201 -14.83 -9.65 15.05
N ARG A 202 -14.63 -9.73 16.37
CA ARG A 202 -14.95 -8.61 17.29
C ARG A 202 -14.12 -7.37 17.00
N TRP A 203 -12.83 -7.53 16.71
CA TRP A 203 -11.96 -6.42 16.28
C TRP A 203 -12.57 -5.74 15.04
N MET A 204 -12.87 -6.50 14.00
CA MET A 204 -13.45 -5.98 12.76
C MET A 204 -14.79 -5.27 12.97
N GLN A 205 -15.63 -5.73 13.92
CA GLN A 205 -16.87 -5.03 14.28
C GLN A 205 -16.60 -3.69 14.98
N ALA A 206 -15.61 -3.63 15.86
CA ALA A 206 -15.27 -2.41 16.60
C ALA A 206 -14.53 -1.37 15.75
N MET A 207 -13.74 -1.83 14.77
CA MET A 207 -12.94 -1.02 13.86
C MET A 207 -13.12 -1.50 12.41
N PRO A 208 -14.28 -1.26 11.78
CA PRO A 208 -14.58 -1.76 10.44
C PRO A 208 -13.64 -1.23 9.36
N ASP A 209 -13.11 -0.03 9.55
CA ASP A 209 -12.17 0.66 8.65
C ASP A 209 -10.70 0.24 8.86
N ASP A 210 -10.39 -0.53 9.91
CA ASP A 210 -9.04 -1.02 10.16
C ASP A 210 -8.77 -2.29 9.33
N PRO A 211 -7.87 -2.24 8.32
CA PRO A 211 -7.55 -3.40 7.50
C PRO A 211 -6.83 -4.48 8.31
N THR A 212 -6.15 -4.12 9.40
CA THR A 212 -5.23 -5.00 10.14
C THR A 212 -5.91 -6.27 10.67
N SER A 213 -7.17 -6.17 11.09
CA SER A 213 -7.97 -7.33 11.52
C SER A 213 -8.09 -8.41 10.43
N ARG A 214 -8.22 -8.01 9.16
CA ARG A 214 -8.33 -8.92 8.00
C ARG A 214 -7.00 -9.58 7.67
N TYR A 215 -5.90 -8.86 7.85
CA TYR A 215 -4.56 -9.47 7.75
C TYR A 215 -4.37 -10.58 8.79
N PHE A 216 -4.76 -10.33 10.04
CA PHE A 216 -4.63 -11.35 11.10
C PHE A 216 -5.59 -12.53 10.90
N MET A 217 -6.80 -12.30 10.35
CA MET A 217 -7.68 -13.38 9.89
C MET A 217 -7.00 -14.22 8.80
N ALA A 218 -6.44 -13.58 7.76
CA ALA A 218 -5.71 -14.28 6.71
C ALA A 218 -4.53 -15.09 7.29
N GLU A 219 -3.83 -14.52 8.28
CA GLU A 219 -2.73 -15.21 8.95
C GLU A 219 -3.20 -16.46 9.71
N ALA A 220 -4.35 -16.39 10.39
CA ALA A 220 -4.94 -17.52 11.12
C ALA A 220 -5.32 -18.66 10.17
N TYR A 221 -6.09 -18.38 9.12
CA TYR A 221 -6.46 -19.39 8.13
C TYR A 221 -5.23 -19.95 7.40
N SER A 222 -4.23 -19.11 7.11
CA SER A 222 -2.97 -19.56 6.51
C SER A 222 -2.22 -20.57 7.40
N ARG A 223 -2.21 -20.40 8.73
CA ARG A 223 -1.58 -21.36 9.64
C ARG A 223 -2.34 -22.69 9.71
N ASN A 224 -3.65 -22.66 9.51
CA ASN A 224 -4.51 -23.85 9.52
C ASN A 224 -4.52 -24.61 8.18
N GLY A 225 -3.80 -24.11 7.16
CA GLY A 225 -3.79 -24.70 5.81
C GLY A 225 -5.01 -24.34 4.95
N GLU A 226 -5.87 -23.45 5.44
CA GLU A 226 -7.06 -22.97 4.73
C GLU A 226 -6.67 -21.81 3.79
N PHE A 227 -5.85 -22.12 2.79
CA PHE A 227 -5.19 -21.13 1.94
C PHE A 227 -6.16 -20.29 1.09
N GLU A 228 -7.26 -20.87 0.63
CA GLU A 228 -8.27 -20.12 -0.14
C GLU A 228 -8.99 -19.08 0.74
N THR A 229 -9.40 -19.47 1.94
CA THR A 229 -10.02 -18.54 2.91
C THR A 229 -9.01 -17.48 3.36
N ALA A 230 -7.75 -17.86 3.57
CA ALA A 230 -6.69 -16.90 3.87
C ALA A 230 -6.52 -15.87 2.74
N LYS A 231 -6.56 -16.32 1.49
CA LYS A 231 -6.45 -15.48 0.30
C LYS A 231 -7.62 -14.50 0.20
N GLU A 232 -8.85 -14.92 0.47
CA GLU A 232 -10.03 -14.03 0.46
C GLU A 232 -9.89 -12.90 1.50
N TRP A 233 -9.46 -13.22 2.72
CA TRP A 233 -9.21 -12.21 3.75
C TRP A 233 -8.06 -11.27 3.38
N LEU A 234 -7.05 -11.80 2.71
CA LEU A 234 -5.91 -11.02 2.26
C LEU A 234 -6.26 -10.10 1.08
N ASP A 235 -7.12 -10.55 0.16
CA ASP A 235 -7.66 -9.72 -0.93
C ASP A 235 -8.43 -8.51 -0.36
N GLN A 236 -9.21 -8.71 0.71
CA GLN A 236 -9.86 -7.61 1.43
C GLN A 236 -8.86 -6.68 2.12
N PHE A 237 -7.83 -7.23 2.78
CA PHE A 237 -6.77 -6.44 3.43
C PHE A 237 -6.08 -5.50 2.44
N VAL A 238 -5.67 -6.01 1.27
CA VAL A 238 -5.00 -5.23 0.23
C VAL A 238 -5.90 -4.10 -0.27
N THR A 239 -7.17 -4.43 -0.54
CA THR A 239 -8.15 -3.46 -1.02
C THR A 239 -8.36 -2.32 -0.03
N MET A 240 -8.50 -2.65 1.26
CA MET A 240 -8.74 -1.66 2.30
C MET A 240 -7.50 -0.85 2.68
N SER A 241 -6.30 -1.44 2.56
CA SER A 241 -5.05 -0.72 2.81
C SER A 241 -4.82 0.40 1.78
N ASN A 242 -5.54 0.37 0.65
CA ASN A 242 -5.62 1.43 -0.36
C ASN A 242 -4.26 2.03 -0.76
N GLY A 243 -3.28 1.15 -0.98
CA GLY A 243 -1.94 1.55 -1.41
C GLY A 243 -1.01 2.05 -0.31
N ASP A 244 -1.31 1.81 0.97
CA ASP A 244 -0.33 2.00 2.05
C ASP A 244 0.93 1.14 1.77
N PRO A 245 2.10 1.74 1.51
CA PRO A 245 3.31 1.00 1.18
C PRO A 245 3.77 0.05 2.28
N ARG A 246 3.35 0.30 3.54
CA ARG A 246 3.66 -0.57 4.68
C ARG A 246 2.93 -1.90 4.60
N SER A 247 1.80 -1.96 3.87
CA SER A 247 1.00 -3.17 3.73
C SER A 247 1.57 -4.14 2.68
N PHE A 248 2.33 -3.65 1.69
CA PHE A 248 2.79 -4.49 0.57
C PHE A 248 3.74 -5.63 0.98
N PRO A 249 4.77 -5.42 1.82
CA PRO A 249 5.62 -6.53 2.25
C PRO A 249 4.84 -7.57 3.07
N MET A 250 3.88 -7.11 3.89
CA MET A 250 3.02 -7.97 4.68
C MET A 250 2.11 -8.82 3.79
N ALA A 251 1.42 -8.21 2.82
CA ALA A 251 0.55 -8.92 1.91
C ALA A 251 1.32 -9.86 0.98
N SER A 252 2.40 -9.38 0.34
CA SER A 252 3.20 -10.19 -0.58
C SER A 252 3.81 -11.42 0.11
N SER A 253 4.38 -11.25 1.31
CA SER A 253 4.92 -12.39 2.06
C SER A 253 3.85 -13.42 2.44
N LEU A 254 2.64 -12.98 2.79
CA LEU A 254 1.55 -13.89 3.11
C LEU A 254 0.98 -14.59 1.88
N TYR A 255 0.84 -13.89 0.75
CA TYR A 255 0.50 -14.49 -0.55
C TYR A 255 1.51 -15.57 -0.96
N GLN A 256 2.81 -15.30 -0.81
CA GLN A 256 3.85 -16.30 -1.07
C GLN A 256 3.70 -17.52 -0.16
N ARG A 257 3.42 -17.30 1.13
CA ARG A 257 3.25 -18.39 2.10
C ARG A 257 2.05 -19.29 1.78
N ILE A 258 0.97 -18.73 1.26
CA ILE A 258 -0.22 -19.51 0.85
C ILE A 258 -0.12 -20.04 -0.58
N GLY A 259 1.05 -19.91 -1.22
CA GLY A 259 1.33 -20.51 -2.53
C GLY A 259 0.81 -19.73 -3.73
N VAL A 260 0.48 -18.45 -3.59
CA VAL A 260 0.12 -17.61 -4.73
C VAL A 260 1.40 -17.32 -5.55
N PRO A 261 1.46 -17.77 -6.82
CA PRO A 261 2.58 -17.49 -7.68
C PRO A 261 2.60 -15.99 -7.99
N ASP A 262 3.81 -15.43 -8.04
CA ASP A 262 4.04 -14.02 -8.30
C ASP A 262 3.17 -13.09 -7.44
N ALA A 263 3.37 -13.20 -6.13
CA ALA A 263 2.57 -12.51 -5.11
C ALA A 263 2.51 -10.99 -5.28
N GLU A 264 3.57 -10.36 -5.79
CA GLU A 264 3.56 -8.91 -6.06
C GLU A 264 2.59 -8.58 -7.20
N GLN A 265 2.69 -9.29 -8.32
CA GLN A 265 1.75 -9.13 -9.44
C GLN A 265 0.31 -9.37 -8.97
N TYR A 266 0.05 -10.49 -8.31
CA TYR A 266 -1.29 -10.86 -7.87
C TYR A 266 -1.89 -9.79 -6.94
N MET A 267 -1.11 -9.31 -5.97
CA MET A 267 -1.53 -8.25 -5.04
C MET A 267 -1.88 -6.96 -5.78
N LEU A 268 -1.01 -6.51 -6.70
CA LEU A 268 -1.22 -5.27 -7.45
C LEU A 268 -2.44 -5.38 -8.38
N GLU A 269 -2.64 -6.54 -9.02
CA GLU A 269 -3.84 -6.80 -9.83
C GLU A 269 -5.11 -6.82 -8.99
N THR A 270 -5.10 -7.44 -7.81
CA THR A 270 -6.24 -7.42 -6.88
C THR A 270 -6.58 -5.99 -6.48
N TRP A 271 -5.58 -5.19 -6.12
CA TRP A 271 -5.79 -3.79 -5.75
C TRP A 271 -6.37 -2.99 -6.92
N ALA A 272 -5.76 -3.10 -8.11
CA ALA A 272 -6.20 -2.42 -9.32
C ALA A 272 -7.62 -2.81 -9.76
N ARG A 273 -7.99 -4.09 -9.60
CA ARG A 273 -9.32 -4.61 -9.92
C ARG A 273 -10.40 -4.09 -8.96
N ASN A 274 -10.07 -4.01 -7.67
CA ASN A 274 -11.03 -3.62 -6.64
C ASN A 274 -11.15 -2.11 -6.46
N ASP A 275 -10.16 -1.34 -6.90
CA ASP A 275 -10.21 0.14 -6.95
C ASP A 275 -9.76 0.68 -8.34
N PRO A 276 -10.58 0.49 -9.39
CA PRO A 276 -10.19 0.82 -10.77
C PRO A 276 -10.06 2.32 -11.04
N LYS A 277 -10.48 3.18 -10.10
CA LYS A 277 -10.36 4.64 -10.21
C LYS A 277 -9.12 5.18 -9.50
N ASN A 278 -8.37 4.33 -8.81
CA ASN A 278 -7.14 4.72 -8.14
C ASN A 278 -5.95 4.60 -9.10
N PRO A 279 -5.38 5.72 -9.56
CA PRO A 279 -4.25 5.68 -10.49
C PRO A 279 -3.00 5.07 -9.84
N SER A 280 -2.87 5.08 -8.51
CA SER A 280 -1.69 4.56 -7.81
C SER A 280 -1.53 3.06 -8.01
N ALA A 281 -2.64 2.31 -8.02
CA ALA A 281 -2.63 0.88 -8.30
C ALA A 281 -2.12 0.59 -9.72
N GLN A 282 -2.59 1.36 -10.70
CA GLN A 282 -2.17 1.24 -12.09
C GLN A 282 -0.72 1.66 -12.32
N ILE A 283 -0.25 2.70 -11.61
CA ILE A 283 1.17 3.10 -11.65
C ILE A 283 2.05 1.96 -11.13
N MET A 284 1.74 1.41 -9.95
CA MET A 284 2.56 0.33 -9.39
C MET A 284 2.52 -0.94 -10.23
N LEU A 285 1.36 -1.26 -10.82
CA LEU A 285 1.21 -2.38 -11.74
C LEU A 285 2.00 -2.15 -13.04
N GLY A 286 1.98 -0.92 -13.58
CA GLY A 286 2.79 -0.53 -14.74
C GLY A 286 4.29 -0.63 -14.46
N ASP A 287 4.74 -0.11 -13.32
CA ASP A 287 6.13 -0.19 -12.88
C ASP A 287 6.57 -1.66 -12.67
N TYR A 288 5.68 -2.49 -12.12
CA TYR A 288 5.90 -3.93 -11.96
C TYR A 288 6.16 -4.60 -13.31
N TYR A 289 5.24 -4.42 -14.26
CA TYR A 289 5.35 -5.01 -15.59
C TYR A 289 6.56 -4.47 -16.37
N GLN A 290 6.88 -3.19 -16.22
CA GLN A 290 8.06 -2.58 -16.83
C GLN A 290 9.36 -3.21 -16.28
N ARG A 291 9.46 -3.46 -14.96
CA ARG A 291 10.59 -4.17 -14.35
C ARG A 291 10.68 -5.62 -14.82
N ALA A 292 9.53 -6.28 -15.01
CA ALA A 292 9.43 -7.64 -15.52
C ALA A 292 9.73 -7.75 -17.03
N GLY A 293 9.85 -6.62 -17.74
CA GLY A 293 10.04 -6.59 -19.20
C GLY A 293 8.76 -6.86 -20.00
N ASP A 294 7.60 -6.98 -19.35
CA ASP A 294 6.31 -7.11 -20.00
C ASP A 294 5.77 -5.73 -20.39
N PHE A 295 6.36 -5.18 -21.44
CA PHE A 295 6.02 -3.83 -21.87
C PHE A 295 4.56 -3.68 -22.36
N GLN A 296 3.94 -4.77 -22.81
CA GLN A 296 2.53 -4.74 -23.26
C GLN A 296 1.57 -4.55 -22.09
N ASN A 297 1.78 -5.26 -20.98
CA ASN A 297 1.00 -5.06 -19.78
C ASN A 297 1.32 -3.71 -19.12
N ALA A 298 2.59 -3.28 -19.13
CA ALA A 298 3.00 -1.97 -18.63
C ALA A 298 2.32 -0.82 -19.38
N GLU A 299 2.26 -0.89 -20.72
CA GLU A 299 1.59 0.11 -21.56
C GLU A 299 0.10 0.20 -21.23
N ARG A 300 -0.57 -0.95 -21.09
CA ARG A 300 -1.98 -0.98 -20.70
C ARG A 300 -2.22 -0.32 -19.35
N ALA A 301 -1.37 -0.59 -18.36
CA ALA A 301 -1.49 0.02 -17.03
C ALA A 301 -1.27 1.54 -17.08
N PHE A 302 -0.18 2.03 -17.68
CA PHE A 302 0.07 3.47 -17.78
C PHE A 302 -0.95 4.20 -18.65
N GLN A 303 -1.48 3.56 -19.71
CA GLN A 303 -2.57 4.13 -20.49
C GLN A 303 -3.85 4.30 -19.64
N GLN A 304 -4.14 3.39 -18.71
CA GLN A 304 -5.23 3.57 -17.76
C GLN A 304 -4.97 4.76 -16.83
N VAL A 305 -3.74 4.97 -16.36
CA VAL A 305 -3.36 6.16 -15.59
C VAL A 305 -3.63 7.44 -16.38
N VAL A 306 -3.21 7.49 -17.65
CA VAL A 306 -3.46 8.63 -18.56
C VAL A 306 -4.96 8.80 -18.80
N ASN A 307 -5.75 7.73 -18.94
CA ASN A 307 -7.20 7.85 -19.10
C ASN A 307 -7.89 8.42 -17.85
N LEU A 308 -7.41 8.05 -16.65
CA LEU A 308 -7.90 8.63 -15.39
C LEU A 308 -7.45 10.09 -15.20
N LYS A 309 -6.27 10.44 -15.74
CA LYS A 309 -5.64 11.77 -15.61
C LYS A 309 -5.06 12.25 -16.95
N PRO A 310 -5.91 12.67 -17.91
CA PRO A 310 -5.50 12.91 -19.31
C PRO A 310 -4.51 14.05 -19.51
N ASN A 311 -4.45 14.96 -18.54
CA ASN A 311 -3.58 16.16 -18.57
C ASN A 311 -2.58 16.17 -17.40
N ASP A 312 -2.39 15.05 -16.68
CA ASP A 312 -1.37 15.00 -15.64
C ASP A 312 0.02 14.80 -16.25
N PRO A 313 0.97 15.76 -16.08
CA PRO A 313 2.29 15.65 -16.69
C PRO A 313 3.07 14.42 -16.22
N SER A 314 2.83 13.97 -14.98
CA SER A 314 3.49 12.78 -14.45
C SER A 314 3.03 11.51 -15.16
N ALA A 315 1.71 11.33 -15.31
CA ALA A 315 1.13 10.20 -16.05
C ALA A 315 1.61 10.16 -17.51
N LEU A 316 1.58 11.31 -18.19
CA LEU A 316 2.04 11.43 -19.58
C LEU A 316 3.55 11.14 -19.69
N SER A 317 4.35 11.63 -18.75
CA SER A 317 5.79 11.35 -18.72
C SER A 317 6.11 9.88 -18.50
N GLN A 318 5.38 9.19 -17.60
CA GLN A 318 5.56 7.75 -17.37
C GLN A 318 5.28 6.93 -18.64
N LEU A 319 4.16 7.23 -19.32
CA LEU A 319 3.84 6.58 -20.59
C LEU A 319 4.87 6.89 -21.67
N GLY A 320 5.33 8.14 -21.77
CA GLY A 320 6.39 8.54 -22.69
C GLY A 320 7.72 7.81 -22.44
N ASN A 321 8.11 7.66 -21.18
CA ASN A 321 9.31 6.91 -20.80
C ASN A 321 9.22 5.45 -21.22
N LEU A 322 8.04 4.82 -21.04
CA LEU A 322 7.82 3.45 -21.49
C LEU A 322 7.91 3.35 -23.01
N TYR A 323 7.30 4.27 -23.77
CA TYR A 323 7.43 4.31 -25.23
C TYR A 323 8.89 4.43 -25.68
N GLN A 324 9.66 5.32 -25.04
CA GLN A 324 11.08 5.46 -25.35
C GLN A 324 11.86 4.16 -25.08
N GLN A 325 11.57 3.48 -23.97
CA GLN A 325 12.19 2.18 -23.65
C GLN A 325 11.83 1.08 -24.67
N MET A 326 10.63 1.15 -25.25
CA MET A 326 10.20 0.25 -26.34
C MET A 326 10.76 0.63 -27.72
N GLY A 327 11.53 1.72 -27.84
CA GLY A 327 12.00 2.24 -29.13
C GLY A 327 10.93 2.98 -29.94
N ARG A 328 9.76 3.24 -29.34
CA ARG A 328 8.63 3.97 -29.95
C ARG A 328 8.82 5.47 -29.73
N HIS A 329 9.88 6.03 -30.31
CA HIS A 329 10.35 7.39 -30.01
C HIS A 329 9.34 8.48 -30.37
N GLU A 330 8.64 8.35 -31.51
CA GLU A 330 7.61 9.30 -31.94
C GLU A 330 6.46 9.39 -30.92
N GLU A 331 6.00 8.26 -30.39
CA GLU A 331 4.93 8.21 -29.40
C GLU A 331 5.40 8.75 -28.05
N ALA A 332 6.66 8.51 -27.68
CA ALA A 332 7.28 9.10 -26.50
C ALA A 332 7.28 10.64 -26.58
N ILE A 333 7.75 11.19 -27.71
CA ILE A 333 7.77 12.63 -27.98
C ILE A 333 6.35 13.21 -27.87
N GLN A 334 5.35 12.58 -28.49
CA GLN A 334 3.96 13.04 -28.39
C GLN A 334 3.46 13.12 -26.93
N GLN A 335 3.79 12.15 -26.08
CA GLN A 335 3.40 12.22 -24.66
C GLN A 335 4.16 13.32 -23.91
N TYR A 336 5.45 13.52 -24.20
CA TYR A 336 6.23 14.60 -23.59
C TYR A 336 5.73 15.98 -24.03
N GLU A 337 5.37 16.17 -25.29
CA GLU A 337 4.76 17.40 -25.79
C GLU A 337 3.45 17.70 -25.07
N ARG A 338 2.56 16.70 -24.91
CA ARG A 338 1.33 16.85 -24.12
C ARG A 338 1.62 17.23 -22.67
N ALA A 339 2.66 16.65 -22.06
CA ALA A 339 3.07 16.98 -20.70
C ALA A 339 3.60 18.42 -20.61
N LEU A 340 4.39 18.87 -21.60
CA LEU A 340 4.93 20.23 -21.71
C LEU A 340 3.85 21.27 -22.00
N GLN A 341 2.75 20.93 -22.69
CA GLN A 341 1.60 21.84 -22.82
C GLN A 341 1.02 22.24 -21.45
N GLN A 342 1.14 21.36 -20.44
CA GLN A 342 0.65 21.61 -19.09
C GLN A 342 1.74 22.24 -18.20
N LYS A 343 3.02 21.93 -18.46
CA LYS A 343 4.18 22.52 -17.79
C LYS A 343 5.25 22.96 -18.81
N PRO A 344 5.08 24.13 -19.44
CA PRO A 344 5.95 24.56 -20.55
C PRO A 344 7.42 24.74 -20.17
N ASP A 345 7.68 25.08 -18.90
CA ASP A 345 9.02 25.38 -18.40
C ASP A 345 9.64 24.19 -17.63
N ASP A 346 9.11 22.96 -17.77
CA ASP A 346 9.64 21.79 -17.09
C ASP A 346 10.87 21.23 -17.82
N SER A 347 12.05 21.62 -17.35
CA SER A 347 13.34 21.24 -17.94
C SER A 347 13.62 19.74 -17.89
N VAL A 348 13.00 19.01 -16.94
CA VAL A 348 13.10 17.56 -16.87
C VAL A 348 12.31 16.92 -18.01
N LEU A 349 11.09 17.39 -18.28
CA LEU A 349 10.30 16.95 -19.43
C LEU A 349 10.96 17.33 -20.77
N MET A 350 11.50 18.55 -20.88
CA MET A 350 12.27 18.97 -22.05
C MET A 350 13.47 18.05 -22.28
N SER A 351 14.22 17.72 -21.23
CA SER A 351 15.39 16.82 -21.33
C SER A 351 15.00 15.40 -21.75
N ARG A 352 13.86 14.89 -21.28
CA ARG A 352 13.32 13.58 -21.71
C ARG A 352 12.94 13.60 -23.18
N MET A 353 12.27 14.66 -23.62
CA MET A 353 11.92 14.85 -25.04
C MET A 353 13.16 14.95 -25.92
N ALA A 354 14.17 15.73 -25.51
CA ALA A 354 15.44 15.83 -26.22
C ALA A 354 16.17 14.47 -26.29
N SER A 355 16.14 13.69 -25.21
CA SER A 355 16.68 12.33 -25.22
C SER A 355 15.94 11.42 -26.20
N ALA A 356 14.61 11.52 -26.30
CA ALA A 356 13.84 10.74 -27.26
C ALA A 356 14.13 11.15 -28.71
N TYR A 357 14.28 12.45 -29.00
CA TYR A 357 14.73 12.94 -30.32
C TYR A 357 16.13 12.40 -30.68
N ARG A 358 17.06 12.41 -29.74
CA ARG A 358 18.40 11.83 -29.93
C ARG A 358 18.30 10.33 -30.26
N ASP A 359 17.53 9.57 -29.48
CA ASP A 359 17.42 8.13 -29.67
C ASP A 359 16.74 7.78 -31.02
N MET A 360 15.86 8.67 -31.52
CA MET A 360 15.28 8.61 -32.87
C MET A 360 16.28 8.98 -33.98
N GLY A 361 17.43 9.57 -33.65
CA GLY A 361 18.43 10.07 -34.60
C GLY A 361 18.20 11.51 -35.07
N ASP A 362 17.19 12.21 -34.55
CA ASP A 362 16.97 13.64 -34.83
C ASP A 362 17.82 14.50 -33.88
N ILE A 363 19.10 14.58 -34.22
CA ILE A 363 20.12 15.29 -33.44
C ILE A 363 19.85 16.79 -33.38
N GLU A 364 19.27 17.37 -34.44
CA GLU A 364 19.01 18.82 -34.51
C GLU A 364 17.88 19.23 -33.56
N SER A 365 16.78 18.48 -33.52
CA SER A 365 15.70 18.74 -32.55
C SER A 365 16.19 18.55 -31.10
N ALA A 366 16.97 17.51 -30.83
CA ALA A 366 17.56 17.28 -29.51
C ALA A 366 18.48 18.44 -29.08
N ARG A 367 19.35 18.90 -29.98
CA ARG A 367 20.25 20.05 -29.78
C ARG A 367 19.46 21.31 -29.43
N ALA A 368 18.45 21.65 -30.23
CA ALA A 368 17.65 22.85 -30.04
C ALA A 368 16.99 22.90 -28.65
N ILE A 369 16.49 21.76 -28.17
CA ILE A 369 15.87 21.68 -26.84
C ILE A 369 16.92 21.86 -25.73
N TYR A 370 18.09 21.22 -25.84
CA TYR A 370 19.15 21.41 -24.83
C TYR A 370 19.63 22.86 -24.77
N GLU A 371 19.83 23.51 -25.92
CA GLU A 371 20.18 24.92 -26.00
C GLU A 371 19.10 25.81 -25.36
N GLN A 372 17.82 25.48 -25.56
CA GLN A 372 16.70 26.18 -24.92
C GLN A 372 16.74 26.04 -23.40
N ILE A 373 17.01 24.85 -22.85
CA ILE A 373 17.13 24.64 -21.40
C ILE A 373 18.27 25.51 -20.83
N ILE A 374 19.44 25.49 -21.48
CA ILE A 374 20.62 26.26 -21.06
C ILE A 374 20.34 27.76 -21.07
N ALA A 375 19.68 28.26 -22.12
CA ALA A 375 19.38 29.68 -22.29
C ALA A 375 18.32 30.18 -21.29
N THR A 376 17.32 29.35 -20.97
CA THR A 376 16.20 29.76 -20.10
C THR A 376 16.52 29.61 -18.61
N LYS A 377 17.35 28.65 -18.22
CA LYS A 377 17.70 28.38 -16.80
C LYS A 377 19.21 28.25 -16.56
N PRO A 378 20.02 29.26 -16.91
CA PRO A 378 21.47 29.17 -16.76
C PRO A 378 21.88 28.95 -15.31
N GLY A 379 22.89 28.10 -15.08
CA GLY A 379 23.45 27.82 -13.76
C GLY A 379 22.59 26.90 -12.87
N THR A 380 21.59 26.22 -13.44
CA THR A 380 20.83 25.18 -12.74
C THR A 380 21.41 23.78 -13.03
N PRO A 381 21.22 22.79 -12.13
CA PRO A 381 21.63 21.41 -12.41
C PRO A 381 21.06 20.85 -13.71
N ASP A 382 19.83 21.23 -14.07
CA ASP A 382 19.18 20.83 -15.32
C ASP A 382 19.90 21.42 -16.55
N ALA A 383 20.32 22.69 -16.48
CA ALA A 383 21.09 23.32 -17.54
C ALA A 383 22.52 22.76 -17.65
N GLU A 384 23.16 22.42 -16.53
CA GLU A 384 24.46 21.74 -16.53
C GLU A 384 24.35 20.36 -17.18
N LEU A 385 23.31 19.60 -16.85
CA LEU A 385 23.03 18.30 -17.47
C LEU A 385 22.71 18.44 -18.97
N ALA A 386 21.93 19.46 -19.36
CA ALA A 386 21.65 19.75 -20.76
C ALA A 386 22.92 20.13 -21.54
N ALA A 387 23.80 20.95 -20.96
CA ALA A 387 25.10 21.29 -21.56
C ALA A 387 25.98 20.05 -21.75
N HIS A 388 26.06 19.19 -20.74
CA HIS A 388 26.78 17.92 -20.84
C HIS A 388 26.23 17.02 -21.96
N ASN A 389 24.90 16.90 -22.07
CA ASN A 389 24.28 16.12 -23.14
C ASN A 389 24.51 16.73 -24.53
N LEU A 390 24.50 18.05 -24.63
CA LEU A 390 24.78 18.79 -25.86
C LEU A 390 26.23 18.59 -26.33
N GLU A 391 27.22 18.64 -25.42
CA GLU A 391 28.62 18.36 -25.74
C GLU A 391 28.79 16.93 -26.29
N ARG A 392 28.12 15.95 -25.66
CA ARG A 392 28.16 14.55 -26.12
C ARG A 392 27.54 14.36 -27.50
N LEU A 393 26.48 15.10 -27.83
CA LEU A 393 25.89 15.10 -29.17
C LEU A 393 26.87 15.62 -30.22
N GLN A 394 27.65 16.64 -29.89
CA GLN A 394 28.64 17.24 -30.81
C GLN A 394 29.89 16.38 -30.99
N ALA A 395 30.22 15.54 -30.01
CA ALA A 395 31.35 14.63 -30.05
C ALA A 395 31.05 13.28 -30.74
N ALA A 396 29.79 13.01 -31.08
CA ALA A 396 29.42 11.82 -31.85
C ALA A 396 29.94 11.97 -33.30
N PRO A 397 30.73 11.00 -33.81
CA PRO A 397 31.42 11.10 -35.10
C PRO A 397 30.50 11.04 -36.32
#